data_AF-A0A397J3K9-F1
#
_entry.id   AF-A0A397J3K9-F1
#
_cell.length_a   1.000
_cell.length_b   1.000
_cell.length_c   1.000
_cell.angle_alpha   90.00
_cell.angle_beta   90.00
_cell.angle_gamma   90.00
#
_symmetry.space_group_name_H-M   'P 1'
#
loop_
_entity.id
_entity.type
_entity.pdbx_description
1 polymer ?
#
loop_
_entity_poly.entity_id
_entity_poly.type
_entity_poly.pdbx_seq_one_letter_code
_entity_poly.pdbx_strand_id
1 'polypeptide(L)'
;MLIKCTRATVLLGRAQEFFPHSFRPPQVKLHTWPSFIRNLCAPQARRAYSDTKDSLKTGVETVKENIKEGIKKDLIAKRIGAGILTSVGLILFDLSFAYFYNSRNERILLHAFENGFCPEPDVPGEQLIYREDVIKELKRILEPVPDHSSYHIVVGNHGTGKTTVVRQSAKDVRKGVIYIDVPPVLDRFIDKLAQAIGYSFEEYVSFTESSKRKILGNGGPAEKPRISRVLDAFERGARKYKENNGKPPVLILDNISKLGKRNASMLEDLQDVAKLYADQKSCVVVFVSSEVTVPPIMSQQSSWSRADQEPIVIGDLTNKESFTYLHSKLGIEEKVANQLIQLLGGRIRDLKTYGDRINKGETFEEVRKIVFRTINHNFHQALIKKGEKNNAIGKLIIRKLMKNEKTDYDAFVELVNNKEIVDVLIQANVLSCNPISEIITFQSRATEVFMGEHPDL
;
A
#
# COMPACT_ATOMS: atom_id res chain seq x y z
N MET A 1 39.93 -2.57 29.46
CA MET A 1 39.87 -3.74 28.55
C MET A 1 38.54 -4.52 28.66
N LEU A 2 37.43 -3.88 29.07
CA LEU A 2 36.13 -4.55 29.29
C LEU A 2 34.98 -4.10 28.36
N ILE A 3 35.24 -3.23 27.37
CA ILE A 3 34.20 -2.64 26.49
C ILE A 3 34.16 -3.27 25.08
N LYS A 4 35.13 -4.15 24.76
CA LYS A 4 35.19 -4.77 23.41
C LYS A 4 34.47 -6.12 23.30
N CYS A 5 34.18 -6.81 24.41
CA CYS A 5 33.46 -8.10 24.36
C CYS A 5 31.94 -7.95 24.19
N THR A 6 31.35 -6.80 24.49
CA THR A 6 29.89 -6.62 24.40
C THR A 6 29.39 -6.52 22.95
N ARG A 7 30.21 -6.03 22.01
CA ARG A 7 29.80 -5.82 20.60
C ARG A 7 29.89 -7.06 19.72
N ALA A 8 30.85 -7.95 19.95
CA ALA A 8 30.90 -9.25 19.26
C ALA A 8 29.76 -10.16 19.71
N THR A 9 29.37 -10.07 20.99
CA THR A 9 28.28 -10.87 21.58
C THR A 9 26.90 -10.45 21.07
N VAL A 10 26.68 -9.17 20.73
CA VAL A 10 25.43 -8.68 20.11
C VAL A 10 25.30 -9.15 18.65
N LEU A 11 26.41 -9.21 17.90
CA LEU A 11 26.42 -9.73 16.53
C LEU A 11 26.27 -11.27 16.49
N LEU A 12 26.86 -11.99 17.46
CA LEU A 12 26.70 -13.44 17.60
C LEU A 12 25.31 -13.83 18.12
N GLY A 13 24.75 -13.09 19.07
CA GLY A 13 23.39 -13.33 19.58
C GLY A 13 22.32 -13.14 18.49
N ARG A 14 22.47 -12.11 17.63
CA ARG A 14 21.59 -11.90 16.48
C ARG A 14 21.81 -12.89 15.33
N ALA A 15 22.98 -13.51 15.22
CA ALA A 15 23.19 -14.58 14.23
C ALA A 15 22.57 -15.92 14.68
N GLN A 16 22.50 -16.16 16.00
CA GLN A 16 21.96 -17.39 16.60
C GLN A 16 20.43 -17.48 16.54
N GLU A 17 19.73 -16.34 16.55
CA GLU A 17 18.27 -16.28 16.35
C GLU A 17 17.83 -16.64 14.92
N PHE A 18 18.72 -16.54 13.92
CA PHE A 18 18.39 -16.78 12.51
C PHE A 18 18.87 -18.15 11.97
N PHE A 19 19.72 -18.89 12.69
CA PHE A 19 20.23 -20.21 12.28
C PHE A 19 20.30 -21.23 13.45
N PRO A 20 19.18 -21.83 13.87
CA PRO A 20 19.15 -22.68 15.08
C PRO A 20 19.85 -24.05 14.96
N HIS A 21 20.28 -24.49 13.77
CA HIS A 21 20.72 -25.88 13.55
C HIS A 21 22.11 -26.09 12.93
N SER A 22 22.95 -25.07 12.84
CA SER A 22 24.26 -25.23 12.20
C SER A 22 25.36 -24.43 12.86
N PHE A 23 25.62 -24.66 14.15
CA PHE A 23 26.90 -24.31 14.78
C PHE A 23 27.12 -25.14 16.06
N ARG A 24 27.95 -26.20 15.98
CA ARG A 24 28.60 -26.78 17.17
C ARG A 24 30.04 -26.25 17.21
N PRO A 25 30.45 -25.49 18.24
CA PRO A 25 31.85 -25.09 18.35
C PRO A 25 32.72 -26.29 18.75
N PRO A 26 34.00 -26.35 18.34
CA PRO A 26 34.89 -27.42 18.74
C PRO A 26 35.21 -27.29 20.23
N GLN A 27 35.05 -28.38 20.99
CA GLN A 27 35.61 -28.47 22.33
C GLN A 27 37.13 -28.56 22.23
N VAL A 28 37.83 -27.50 22.62
CA VAL A 28 39.27 -27.54 22.87
C VAL A 28 39.48 -27.74 24.37
N LYS A 29 39.95 -28.93 24.72
CA LYS A 29 40.37 -29.31 26.07
C LYS A 29 41.56 -28.44 26.50
N LEU A 30 41.42 -27.73 27.62
CA LEU A 30 42.55 -27.22 28.39
C LEU A 30 43.29 -28.41 29.00
N HIS A 31 44.58 -28.57 28.68
CA HIS A 31 45.51 -29.30 29.55
C HIS A 31 46.77 -28.48 29.80
N THR A 32 47.02 -28.38 31.10
CA THR A 32 48.11 -27.77 31.85
C THR A 32 49.46 -28.46 31.63
N TRP A 33 50.55 -27.68 31.59
CA TRP A 33 51.91 -28.13 31.92
C TRP A 33 52.06 -28.30 33.44
N PRO A 34 52.90 -29.23 33.95
CA PRO A 34 54.29 -28.85 34.25
C PRO A 34 55.37 -29.97 34.25
N SER A 35 56.63 -29.50 34.34
CA SER A 35 57.83 -30.13 34.95
C SER A 35 58.63 -31.20 34.19
N PHE A 36 59.94 -30.98 33.99
CA PHE A 36 61.02 -31.71 34.70
C PHE A 36 62.44 -31.22 34.30
N ILE A 37 63.28 -30.97 35.30
CA ILE A 37 64.76 -30.89 35.22
C ILE A 37 65.31 -32.15 35.89
N ARG A 38 66.33 -32.79 35.28
CA ARG A 38 67.48 -33.57 35.84
C ARG A 38 67.98 -34.55 34.74
N ASN A 39 69.25 -34.94 34.58
CA ASN A 39 70.49 -34.75 35.33
C ASN A 39 71.71 -35.21 34.49
N LEU A 40 72.87 -34.59 34.77
CA LEU A 40 74.25 -35.15 34.91
C LEU A 40 74.99 -35.84 33.74
N CYS A 41 76.12 -35.25 33.37
CA CYS A 41 77.45 -35.86 33.59
C CYS A 41 78.58 -34.80 33.57
N ALA A 42 79.41 -34.79 34.61
CA ALA A 42 80.68 -34.06 34.77
C ALA A 42 81.86 -35.07 34.52
N PRO A 43 83.18 -34.71 34.44
CA PRO A 43 83.87 -33.86 35.43
C PRO A 43 85.02 -32.92 34.95
N GLN A 44 85.26 -31.91 35.81
CA GLN A 44 86.54 -31.33 36.27
C GLN A 44 87.55 -30.69 35.30
N ALA A 45 87.79 -29.39 35.49
CA ALA A 45 89.08 -28.86 35.95
C ALA A 45 88.91 -27.44 36.53
N ARG A 46 89.79 -27.09 37.48
CA ARG A 46 89.64 -26.00 38.46
C ARG A 46 90.16 -24.64 37.99
N ARG A 47 89.74 -23.64 38.79
CA ARG A 47 90.47 -22.46 39.32
C ARG A 47 90.38 -21.12 38.58
N ALA A 48 89.81 -20.18 39.36
CA ALA A 48 90.25 -18.81 39.64
C ALA A 48 90.31 -17.83 38.47
N TYR A 49 89.48 -16.79 38.51
CA TYR A 49 89.91 -15.44 38.91
C TYR A 49 88.70 -14.49 38.86
N SER A 50 88.47 -13.78 39.96
CA SER A 50 87.59 -12.62 40.06
C SER A 50 88.20 -11.46 39.28
N ASP A 51 87.39 -10.82 38.42
CA ASP A 51 87.49 -9.43 37.92
C ASP A 51 87.14 -9.31 36.43
N THR A 52 85.94 -9.73 36.05
CA THR A 52 85.32 -9.41 34.74
C THR A 52 83.79 -9.41 34.82
N LYS A 53 83.22 -9.12 36.00
CA LYS A 53 81.78 -9.27 36.23
C LYS A 53 80.94 -8.03 35.87
N ASP A 54 81.54 -6.84 35.85
CA ASP A 54 80.78 -5.59 35.67
C ASP A 54 80.76 -5.10 34.20
N SER A 55 81.82 -5.30 33.40
CA SER A 55 81.84 -4.89 31.99
C SER A 55 81.05 -5.81 31.04
N LEU A 56 80.98 -7.12 31.35
CA LEU A 56 80.18 -8.10 30.62
C LEU A 56 78.68 -7.99 30.93
N LYS A 57 78.33 -7.49 32.13
CA LYS A 57 76.95 -7.30 32.56
C LYS A 57 76.30 -6.12 31.85
N THR A 58 77.02 -5.01 31.67
CA THR A 58 76.51 -3.83 30.95
C THR A 58 76.29 -4.14 29.47
N GLY A 59 77.23 -4.81 28.78
CA GLY A 59 77.09 -5.16 27.36
C GLY A 59 75.98 -6.18 27.08
N VAL A 60 75.78 -7.17 27.96
CA VAL A 60 74.68 -8.15 27.85
C VAL A 60 73.32 -7.51 28.15
N GLU A 61 73.26 -6.50 29.03
CA GLU A 61 72.04 -5.73 29.27
C GLU A 61 71.68 -4.85 28.06
N THR A 62 72.64 -4.17 27.43
CA THR A 62 72.36 -3.36 26.22
C THR A 62 71.91 -4.21 25.03
N VAL A 63 72.50 -5.39 24.81
CA VAL A 63 72.07 -6.32 23.75
C VAL A 63 70.69 -6.92 24.06
N LYS A 64 70.40 -7.25 25.33
CA LYS A 64 69.06 -7.70 25.74
C LYS A 64 68.01 -6.62 25.53
N GLU A 65 68.29 -5.36 25.86
CA GLU A 65 67.34 -4.26 25.66
C GLU A 65 67.06 -4.00 24.17
N ASN A 66 68.09 -4.00 23.33
CA ASN A 66 67.94 -3.82 21.88
C ASN A 66 67.17 -4.98 21.21
N ILE A 67 67.38 -6.23 21.64
CA ILE A 67 66.60 -7.38 21.17
C ILE A 67 65.14 -7.29 21.65
N LYS A 68 64.90 -6.81 22.88
CA LYS A 68 63.56 -6.63 23.44
C LYS A 68 62.80 -5.49 22.76
N GLU A 69 63.49 -4.42 22.37
CA GLU A 69 62.98 -3.34 21.52
C GLU A 69 62.62 -3.82 20.11
N GLY A 70 63.50 -4.60 19.47
CA GLY A 70 63.26 -5.17 18.13
C GLY A 70 62.07 -6.13 18.11
N ILE A 71 61.97 -7.02 19.10
CA ILE A 71 60.83 -7.94 19.26
C ILE A 71 59.54 -7.17 19.57
N LYS A 72 59.58 -6.09 20.38
CA LYS A 72 58.41 -5.23 20.61
C LYS A 72 57.94 -4.55 19.32
N LYS A 73 58.86 -4.02 18.49
CA LYS A 73 58.52 -3.39 17.21
C LYS A 73 57.92 -4.38 16.21
N ASP A 74 58.45 -5.59 16.10
CA ASP A 74 57.89 -6.68 15.26
C ASP A 74 56.52 -7.17 15.77
N LEU A 75 56.35 -7.30 17.08
CA LEU A 75 55.07 -7.68 17.69
C LEU A 75 53.99 -6.59 17.51
N ILE A 76 54.38 -5.33 17.58
CA ILE A 76 53.51 -4.17 17.29
C ILE A 76 53.15 -4.15 15.80
N ALA A 77 54.11 -4.35 14.89
CA ALA A 77 53.87 -4.41 13.45
C ALA A 77 52.94 -5.58 13.07
N LYS A 78 53.13 -6.77 13.64
CA LYS A 78 52.23 -7.93 13.45
C LYS A 78 50.82 -7.69 14.03
N ARG A 79 50.72 -7.02 15.18
CA ARG A 79 49.41 -6.63 15.76
C ARG A 79 48.70 -5.56 14.94
N ILE A 80 49.43 -4.61 14.37
CA ILE A 80 48.89 -3.58 13.47
C ILE A 80 48.46 -4.23 12.15
N GLY A 81 49.28 -5.07 11.53
CA GLY A 81 48.94 -5.81 10.31
C GLY A 81 47.73 -6.74 10.48
N ALA A 82 47.64 -7.48 11.59
CA ALA A 82 46.48 -8.29 11.91
C ALA A 82 45.22 -7.45 12.20
N GLY A 83 45.38 -6.27 12.82
CA GLY A 83 44.31 -5.30 13.03
C GLY A 83 43.78 -4.69 11.73
N ILE A 84 44.64 -4.47 10.74
CA ILE A 84 44.26 -3.96 9.41
C ILE A 84 43.57 -5.05 8.58
N LEU A 85 44.06 -6.28 8.60
CA LEU A 85 43.43 -7.38 7.87
C LEU A 85 42.03 -7.72 8.41
N THR A 86 41.85 -7.65 9.73
CA THR A 86 40.54 -7.84 10.37
C THR A 86 39.59 -6.68 10.12
N SER A 87 40.08 -5.44 10.05
CA SER A 87 39.22 -4.28 9.74
C SER A 87 38.78 -4.24 8.28
N VAL A 88 39.66 -4.58 7.33
CA VAL A 88 39.31 -4.71 5.90
C VAL A 88 38.32 -5.87 5.69
N GLY A 89 38.51 -6.99 6.38
CA GLY A 89 37.57 -8.12 6.34
C GLY A 89 36.17 -7.75 6.83
N LEU A 90 36.07 -6.98 7.93
CA LEU A 90 34.79 -6.49 8.44
C LEU A 90 34.11 -5.49 7.48
N ILE A 91 34.89 -4.63 6.82
CA ILE A 91 34.39 -3.70 5.79
C ILE A 91 33.84 -4.45 4.58
N LEU A 92 34.58 -5.44 4.08
CA LEU A 92 34.15 -6.27 2.95
C LEU A 92 32.90 -7.10 3.30
N PHE A 93 32.85 -7.64 4.52
CA PHE A 93 31.67 -8.35 5.02
C PHE A 93 30.46 -7.43 5.11
N ASP A 94 30.61 -6.23 5.68
CA ASP A 94 29.55 -5.22 5.79
C ASP A 94 29.01 -4.78 4.41
N LEU A 95 29.90 -4.52 3.45
CA LEU A 95 29.53 -4.20 2.06
C LEU A 95 28.84 -5.37 1.36
N SER A 96 29.35 -6.59 1.53
CA SER A 96 28.77 -7.80 0.94
C SER A 96 27.40 -8.11 1.54
N PHE A 97 27.24 -7.91 2.85
CA PHE A 97 25.97 -8.07 3.55
C PHE A 97 24.96 -7.02 3.10
N ALA A 98 25.37 -5.75 2.97
CA ALA A 98 24.51 -4.70 2.43
C ALA A 98 24.08 -4.98 0.99
N TYR A 99 25.00 -5.43 0.13
CA TYR A 99 24.70 -5.84 -1.24
C TYR A 99 23.71 -7.01 -1.27
N PHE A 100 23.93 -8.04 -0.46
CA PHE A 100 23.03 -9.19 -0.34
C PHE A 100 21.65 -8.77 0.16
N TYR A 101 21.58 -7.92 1.19
CA TYR A 101 20.34 -7.43 1.77
C TYR A 101 19.54 -6.60 0.77
N ASN A 102 20.19 -5.66 0.07
CA ASN A 102 19.56 -4.86 -0.98
C ASN A 102 19.08 -5.74 -2.15
N SER A 103 19.89 -6.70 -2.60
CA SER A 103 19.51 -7.67 -3.65
C SER A 103 18.35 -8.56 -3.23
N ARG A 104 18.23 -8.88 -1.93
CA ARG A 104 17.09 -9.62 -1.39
C ARG A 104 15.84 -8.74 -1.39
N ASN A 105 15.93 -7.49 -0.94
CA ASN A 105 14.82 -6.56 -0.93
C ASN A 105 14.29 -6.28 -2.34
N GLU A 106 15.17 -6.11 -3.32
CA GLU A 106 14.76 -5.97 -4.73
C GLU A 106 14.02 -7.20 -5.25
N ARG A 107 14.48 -8.41 -4.87
CA ARG A 107 13.77 -9.64 -5.23
C ARG A 107 12.38 -9.72 -4.59
N ILE A 108 12.23 -9.30 -3.34
CA ILE A 108 10.93 -9.27 -2.65
C ILE A 108 9.99 -8.28 -3.34
N LEU A 109 10.47 -7.07 -3.65
CA LEU A 109 9.69 -6.06 -4.38
C LEU A 109 9.22 -6.61 -5.74
N LEU A 110 10.14 -7.14 -6.54
CA LEU A 110 9.81 -7.69 -7.85
C LEU A 110 8.82 -8.86 -7.74
N HIS A 111 9.00 -9.74 -6.76
CA HIS A 111 8.10 -10.87 -6.51
C HIS A 111 6.67 -10.42 -6.19
N ALA A 112 6.50 -9.29 -5.50
CA ALA A 112 5.18 -8.71 -5.26
C ALA A 112 4.49 -8.29 -6.57
N PHE A 113 5.22 -7.67 -7.49
CA PHE A 113 4.68 -7.32 -8.81
C PHE A 113 4.45 -8.55 -9.70
N GLU A 114 5.34 -9.54 -9.69
CA GLU A 114 5.19 -10.77 -10.48
C GLU A 114 3.95 -11.59 -10.10
N ASN A 115 3.64 -11.66 -8.81
CA ASN A 115 2.44 -12.37 -8.33
C ASN A 115 1.19 -11.49 -8.26
N GLY A 116 1.38 -10.18 -8.25
CA GLY A 116 0.35 -9.22 -7.88
C GLY A 116 0.02 -9.25 -6.39
N PHE A 117 -0.75 -8.25 -5.97
CA PHE A 117 -1.31 -8.17 -4.63
C PHE A 117 -2.77 -7.74 -4.74
N CYS A 118 -3.68 -8.60 -4.30
CA CYS A 118 -5.11 -8.25 -4.23
C CYS A 118 -5.73 -8.94 -3.01
N PRO A 119 -6.26 -8.16 -2.03
CA PRO A 119 -6.90 -8.73 -0.86
C PRO A 119 -8.05 -9.69 -1.20
N GLU A 120 -8.36 -10.59 -0.28
CA GLU A 120 -9.52 -11.47 -0.42
C GLU A 120 -10.83 -10.67 -0.54
N PRO A 121 -11.82 -11.18 -1.28
CA PRO A 121 -13.09 -10.47 -1.43
C PRO A 121 -13.91 -10.62 -0.15
N ASP A 122 -14.59 -9.56 0.27
CA ASP A 122 -15.48 -9.61 1.44
C ASP A 122 -16.80 -10.34 1.12
N VAL A 123 -17.06 -10.63 -0.16
CA VAL A 123 -18.28 -11.27 -0.67
C VAL A 123 -17.97 -12.72 -1.08
N PRO A 124 -18.75 -13.70 -0.61
CA PRO A 124 -18.62 -15.09 -1.05
C PRO A 124 -18.75 -15.23 -2.57
N GLY A 125 -17.91 -16.07 -3.18
CA GLY A 125 -17.88 -16.26 -4.63
C GLY A 125 -19.22 -16.68 -5.23
N GLU A 126 -20.05 -17.39 -4.46
CA GLU A 126 -21.37 -17.85 -4.89
C GLU A 126 -22.33 -16.69 -5.17
N GLN A 127 -22.21 -15.58 -4.43
CA GLN A 127 -23.06 -14.38 -4.55
C GLN A 127 -22.51 -13.37 -5.58
N LEU A 128 -21.33 -13.61 -6.15
CA LEU A 128 -20.75 -12.73 -7.15
C LEU A 128 -21.47 -12.85 -8.49
N ILE A 129 -21.73 -11.68 -9.11
CA ILE A 129 -22.20 -11.57 -10.49
C ILE A 129 -21.04 -11.12 -11.36
N TYR A 130 -20.77 -11.90 -12.39
CA TYR A 130 -19.76 -11.57 -13.39
C TYR A 130 -20.34 -10.55 -14.38
N ARG A 131 -19.75 -9.35 -14.42
CA ARG A 131 -20.18 -8.24 -15.28
C ARG A 131 -19.26 -8.16 -16.48
N GLU A 132 -19.53 -8.96 -17.51
CA GLU A 132 -18.60 -9.20 -18.62
C GLU A 132 -18.13 -7.91 -19.31
N ASP A 133 -19.05 -7.01 -19.66
CA ASP A 133 -18.72 -5.75 -20.35
C ASP A 133 -17.84 -4.84 -19.49
N VAL A 134 -18.17 -4.68 -18.21
CA VAL A 134 -17.42 -3.86 -17.25
C VAL A 134 -16.02 -4.46 -17.00
N ILE A 135 -15.93 -5.78 -16.86
CA ILE A 135 -14.65 -6.47 -16.64
C ILE A 135 -13.78 -6.35 -17.88
N LYS A 136 -14.35 -6.44 -19.09
CA LYS A 136 -13.63 -6.24 -20.34
C LYS A 136 -13.06 -4.82 -20.44
N GLU A 137 -13.82 -3.82 -20.04
CA GLU A 137 -13.37 -2.43 -19.98
C GLU A 137 -12.25 -2.24 -18.96
N LEU A 138 -12.41 -2.75 -17.74
CA LEU A 138 -11.39 -2.69 -16.70
C LEU A 138 -10.10 -3.43 -17.11
N LYS A 139 -10.19 -4.58 -17.78
CA LYS A 139 -9.00 -5.30 -18.25
C LYS A 139 -8.14 -4.47 -19.20
N ARG A 140 -8.74 -3.59 -20.02
CA ARG A 140 -7.96 -2.69 -20.92
C ARG A 140 -7.03 -1.75 -20.17
N ILE A 141 -7.43 -1.28 -18.98
CA ILE A 141 -6.60 -0.39 -18.15
C ILE A 141 -5.70 -1.17 -17.19
N LEU A 142 -6.09 -2.39 -16.79
CA LEU A 142 -5.31 -3.26 -15.92
C LEU A 142 -4.21 -4.03 -16.66
N GLU A 143 -4.28 -4.11 -17.98
CA GLU A 143 -3.26 -4.70 -18.85
C GLU A 143 -2.70 -3.64 -19.81
N PRO A 144 -1.89 -2.69 -19.29
CA PRO A 144 -1.46 -1.54 -20.06
C PRO A 144 -0.48 -1.90 -21.17
N VAL A 145 -0.48 -1.06 -22.21
CA VAL A 145 0.55 -1.07 -23.26
C VAL A 145 1.89 -0.55 -22.72
N PRO A 146 3.04 -0.90 -23.35
CA PRO A 146 4.39 -0.55 -22.87
C PRO A 146 4.61 0.95 -22.55
N ASP A 147 3.99 1.82 -23.35
CA ASP A 147 4.20 3.27 -23.30
C ASP A 147 3.04 4.04 -22.66
N HIS A 148 2.18 3.36 -21.91
CA HIS A 148 1.05 4.00 -21.24
C HIS A 148 1.52 5.15 -20.32
N SER A 149 0.91 6.33 -20.50
CA SER A 149 1.36 7.59 -19.88
C SER A 149 0.23 8.41 -19.26
N SER A 150 -0.83 7.74 -18.82
CA SER A 150 -1.97 8.34 -18.12
C SER A 150 -2.32 7.51 -16.88
N TYR A 151 -3.02 8.12 -15.94
CA TYR A 151 -3.73 7.40 -14.88
C TYR A 151 -5.23 7.39 -15.15
N HIS A 152 -5.91 6.39 -14.61
CA HIS A 152 -7.33 6.16 -14.85
C HIS A 152 -8.16 6.47 -13.62
N ILE A 153 -9.42 6.80 -13.86
CA ILE A 153 -10.40 7.00 -12.81
C ILE A 153 -11.60 6.08 -13.09
N VAL A 154 -11.98 5.32 -12.08
CA VAL A 154 -13.17 4.47 -12.06
C VAL A 154 -14.15 5.09 -11.08
N VAL A 155 -15.31 5.48 -11.58
CA VAL A 155 -16.35 6.12 -10.79
C VAL A 155 -17.63 5.32 -10.81
N GLY A 156 -18.55 5.71 -9.94
CA GLY A 156 -19.93 5.28 -10.00
C GLY A 156 -20.56 5.41 -8.63
N ASN A 157 -21.87 5.37 -8.61
CA ASN A 157 -22.59 5.66 -7.39
C ASN A 157 -22.29 4.65 -6.28
N HIS A 158 -22.48 5.08 -5.04
CA HIS A 158 -22.33 4.17 -3.92
C HIS A 158 -23.33 3.00 -4.04
N GLY A 159 -22.85 1.78 -3.78
CA GLY A 159 -23.66 0.55 -3.84
C GLY A 159 -23.81 -0.11 -5.22
N THR A 160 -23.11 0.36 -6.26
CA THR A 160 -23.14 -0.26 -7.62
C THR A 160 -22.21 -1.47 -7.80
N GLY A 161 -21.44 -1.85 -6.77
CA GLY A 161 -20.54 -3.01 -6.81
C GLY A 161 -19.13 -2.73 -7.37
N LYS A 162 -18.70 -1.47 -7.41
CA LYS A 162 -17.39 -1.05 -7.93
C LYS A 162 -16.20 -1.79 -7.34
N THR A 163 -16.05 -1.73 -6.01
CA THR A 163 -15.00 -2.45 -5.28
C THR A 163 -15.01 -3.94 -5.65
N THR A 164 -16.19 -4.55 -5.75
CA THR A 164 -16.34 -5.97 -6.11
C THR A 164 -15.83 -6.25 -7.53
N VAL A 165 -16.26 -5.50 -8.54
CA VAL A 165 -15.89 -5.76 -9.94
C VAL A 165 -14.45 -5.35 -10.27
N VAL A 166 -13.94 -4.27 -9.66
CA VAL A 166 -12.52 -3.89 -9.81
C VAL A 166 -11.63 -4.92 -9.14
N ARG A 167 -11.98 -5.39 -7.94
CA ARG A 167 -11.24 -6.46 -7.25
C ARG A 167 -11.27 -7.78 -8.03
N GLN A 168 -12.41 -8.12 -8.63
CA GLN A 168 -12.52 -9.29 -9.52
C GLN A 168 -11.58 -9.13 -10.72
N SER A 169 -11.61 -7.98 -11.40
CA SER A 169 -10.75 -7.72 -12.56
C SER A 169 -9.27 -7.74 -12.20
N ALA A 170 -8.90 -7.20 -11.04
CA ALA A 170 -7.54 -7.25 -10.51
C ALA A 170 -7.06 -8.69 -10.25
N LYS A 171 -7.97 -9.59 -9.81
CA LYS A 171 -7.66 -11.01 -9.60
C LYS A 171 -7.58 -11.81 -10.90
N ASP A 172 -8.45 -11.49 -11.86
CA ASP A 172 -8.41 -12.09 -13.19
C ASP A 172 -7.06 -11.79 -13.89
N VAL A 173 -6.58 -10.54 -13.80
CA VAL A 173 -5.30 -10.12 -14.39
C VAL A 173 -4.13 -10.60 -13.53
N ARG A 174 -4.20 -10.41 -12.21
CA ARG A 174 -3.25 -10.81 -11.17
C ARG A 174 -1.84 -10.24 -11.36
N LYS A 175 -1.10 -10.75 -12.34
CA LYS A 175 0.30 -10.41 -12.59
C LYS A 175 0.45 -8.92 -12.91
N GLY A 176 1.31 -8.24 -12.17
CA GLY A 176 1.57 -6.80 -12.33
C GLY A 176 0.54 -5.88 -11.69
N VAL A 177 -0.46 -6.40 -10.98
CA VAL A 177 -1.50 -5.58 -10.35
C VAL A 177 -1.31 -5.53 -8.83
N ILE A 178 -1.17 -4.33 -8.28
CA ILE A 178 -1.15 -4.08 -6.84
C ILE A 178 -2.42 -3.30 -6.46
N TYR A 179 -3.27 -3.91 -5.64
CA TYR A 179 -4.53 -3.34 -5.19
C TYR A 179 -4.46 -2.89 -3.74
N ILE A 180 -4.78 -1.62 -3.47
CA ILE A 180 -4.83 -1.04 -2.14
C ILE A 180 -6.22 -0.47 -1.87
N ASP A 181 -6.92 -0.97 -0.85
CA ASP A 181 -8.06 -0.26 -0.26
C ASP A 181 -7.55 0.87 0.64
N VAL A 182 -7.73 2.10 0.19
CA VAL A 182 -7.13 3.30 0.78
C VAL A 182 -7.82 3.66 2.10
N PRO A 183 -7.08 3.68 3.23
CA PRO A 183 -7.60 4.17 4.50
C PRO A 183 -7.59 5.71 4.53
N PRO A 184 -8.43 6.35 5.37
CA PRO A 184 -8.47 7.82 5.47
C PRO A 184 -7.27 8.43 6.20
N VAL A 185 -6.31 7.61 6.65
CA VAL A 185 -5.17 8.02 7.48
C VAL A 185 -3.88 7.67 6.75
N LEU A 186 -3.00 8.67 6.59
CA LEU A 186 -1.76 8.56 5.83
C LEU A 186 -0.86 7.41 6.33
N ASP A 187 -0.62 7.31 7.64
CA ASP A 187 0.25 6.26 8.19
C ASP A 187 -0.26 4.86 7.88
N ARG A 188 -1.58 4.65 7.97
CA ARG A 188 -2.19 3.35 7.62
C ARG A 188 -2.07 3.05 6.13
N PHE A 189 -2.12 4.08 5.28
CA PHE A 189 -1.90 3.91 3.85
C PHE A 189 -0.45 3.50 3.57
N ILE A 190 0.51 4.18 4.18
CA ILE A 190 1.94 3.86 4.10
C ILE A 190 2.19 2.40 4.50
N ASP A 191 1.61 1.96 5.62
CA ASP A 191 1.76 0.58 6.11
C ASP A 191 1.14 -0.44 5.15
N LYS A 192 -0.07 -0.18 4.62
CA LYS A 192 -0.71 -1.07 3.63
C LYS A 192 0.07 -1.15 2.33
N LEU A 193 0.58 -0.03 1.82
CA LEU A 193 1.39 0.00 0.60
C LEU A 193 2.70 -0.75 0.80
N ALA A 194 3.40 -0.51 1.92
CA ALA A 194 4.61 -1.23 2.26
C ALA A 194 4.37 -2.75 2.36
N GLN A 195 3.29 -3.16 3.04
CA GLN A 195 2.89 -4.56 3.14
C GLN A 195 2.64 -5.19 1.76
N ALA A 196 1.91 -4.48 0.88
CA ALA A 196 1.55 -4.98 -0.44
C ALA A 196 2.77 -5.26 -1.33
N ILE A 197 3.84 -4.48 -1.19
CA ILE A 197 5.09 -4.69 -1.93
C ILE A 197 6.15 -5.48 -1.14
N GLY A 198 5.83 -5.96 0.07
CA GLY A 198 6.76 -6.66 0.94
C GLY A 198 7.93 -5.80 1.44
N TYR A 199 7.74 -4.48 1.53
CA TYR A 199 8.75 -3.54 1.99
C TYR A 199 8.86 -3.52 3.52
N SER A 200 10.10 -3.60 4.02
CA SER A 200 10.42 -3.38 5.44
C SER A 200 11.05 -2.02 5.64
N PHE A 201 10.60 -1.30 6.68
CA PHE A 201 11.21 -0.03 7.10
C PHE A 201 12.60 -0.20 7.73
N GLU A 202 12.99 -1.44 8.04
CA GLU A 202 14.33 -1.77 8.51
C GLU A 202 15.29 -1.87 7.30
N GLU A 203 15.78 -0.71 6.86
CA GLU A 203 16.86 -0.64 5.87
C GLU A 203 18.20 -0.93 6.57
N TYR A 204 18.91 -1.97 6.11
CA TYR A 204 20.30 -2.16 6.51
C TYR A 204 21.18 -1.14 5.80
N VAL A 205 21.63 -0.11 6.54
CA VAL A 205 22.65 0.82 6.06
C VAL A 205 24.01 0.31 6.55
N SER A 206 24.93 0.06 5.61
CA SER A 206 26.27 -0.42 5.95
C SER A 206 27.00 0.57 6.86
N PHE A 207 27.79 0.06 7.80
CA PHE A 207 28.59 0.89 8.70
C PHE A 207 29.57 1.79 7.91
N THR A 208 30.06 1.28 6.78
CA THR A 208 30.95 2.00 5.87
C THR A 208 30.26 3.14 5.12
N GLU A 209 29.00 2.97 4.69
CA GLU A 209 28.21 4.08 4.12
C GLU A 209 27.84 5.12 5.17
N SER A 210 27.43 4.67 6.35
CA SER A 210 27.20 5.53 7.53
C SER A 210 28.42 6.40 7.86
N SER A 211 29.61 5.80 7.82
CA SER A 211 30.88 6.49 8.11
C SER A 211 31.30 7.42 6.97
N LYS A 212 31.15 7.00 5.70
CA LYS A 212 31.42 7.87 4.53
C LYS A 212 30.53 9.11 4.53
N ARG A 213 29.24 8.96 4.83
CA ARG A 213 28.28 10.09 4.92
C ARG A 213 28.67 11.11 6.00
N LYS A 214 29.21 10.64 7.14
CA LYS A 214 29.72 11.52 8.22
C LYS A 214 31.02 12.24 7.88
N ILE A 215 31.90 11.62 7.10
CA ILE A 215 33.22 12.18 6.76
C ILE A 215 33.14 13.17 5.59
N LEU A 216 32.17 13.00 4.66
CA LEU A 216 32.02 13.86 3.48
C LEU A 216 31.27 15.19 3.72
N GLY A 217 30.93 15.54 4.97
CA GLY A 217 30.36 16.85 5.30
C GLY A 217 28.92 17.10 4.82
N ASN A 218 28.25 16.12 4.20
CA ASN A 218 26.80 16.18 4.05
C ASN A 218 26.20 16.04 5.46
N GLY A 219 25.68 17.15 6.00
CA GLY A 219 24.86 17.14 7.21
C GLY A 219 23.92 15.94 7.16
N GLY A 220 23.84 15.18 8.25
CA GLY A 220 23.07 13.93 8.29
C GLY A 220 21.70 14.16 7.62
N PRO A 221 21.27 13.27 6.71
CA PRO A 221 20.08 13.54 5.93
C PRO A 221 18.94 13.80 6.90
N ALA A 222 18.17 14.88 6.67
CA ALA A 222 16.83 14.98 7.21
C ALA A 222 16.15 13.63 6.93
N GLU A 223 15.69 12.97 7.98
CA GLU A 223 15.18 11.61 7.91
C GLU A 223 14.09 11.57 6.82
N LYS A 224 14.34 10.84 5.72
CA LYS A 224 13.43 10.85 4.58
C LYS A 224 12.05 10.40 5.07
N PRO A 225 10.97 11.16 4.78
CA PRO A 225 9.63 10.80 5.26
C PRO A 225 9.27 9.35 4.89
N ARG A 226 8.58 8.65 5.80
CA ARG A 226 8.22 7.23 5.62
C ARG A 226 7.53 6.97 4.29
N ILE A 227 6.60 7.85 3.89
CA ILE A 227 5.90 7.75 2.62
C ILE A 227 6.86 7.77 1.42
N SER A 228 7.80 8.72 1.39
CA SER A 228 8.75 8.85 0.30
C SER A 228 9.65 7.62 0.17
N ARG A 229 10.01 6.97 1.30
CA ARG A 229 10.79 5.72 1.26
C ARG A 229 10.02 4.58 0.60
N VAL A 230 8.73 4.45 0.91
CA VAL A 230 7.86 3.40 0.34
C VAL A 230 7.56 3.68 -1.13
N LEU A 231 7.25 4.92 -1.50
CA LEU A 231 6.98 5.32 -2.89
C LEU A 231 8.21 5.14 -3.78
N ASP A 232 9.40 5.49 -3.29
CA ASP A 232 10.66 5.22 -3.98
C ASP A 232 10.88 3.71 -4.21
N ALA A 233 10.61 2.89 -3.19
CA ALA A 233 10.75 1.44 -3.29
C ALA A 233 9.75 0.84 -4.28
N PHE A 234 8.51 1.32 -4.24
CA PHE A 234 7.47 0.97 -5.20
C PHE A 234 7.91 1.30 -6.63
N GLU A 235 8.36 2.53 -6.88
CA GLU A 235 8.78 3.02 -8.20
C GLU A 235 9.98 2.22 -8.75
N ARG A 236 10.97 1.91 -7.91
CA ARG A 236 12.09 1.03 -8.30
C ARG A 236 11.60 -0.36 -8.70
N GLY A 237 10.72 -0.96 -7.91
CA GLY A 237 10.13 -2.26 -8.23
C GLY A 237 9.32 -2.22 -9.53
N ALA A 238 8.57 -1.14 -9.75
CA ALA A 238 7.74 -0.96 -10.93
C ALA A 238 8.58 -0.81 -12.22
N ARG A 239 9.67 -0.04 -12.18
CA ARG A 239 10.63 0.05 -13.29
C ARG A 239 11.24 -1.30 -13.63
N LYS A 240 11.71 -2.04 -12.62
CA LYS A 240 12.32 -3.36 -12.82
C LYS A 240 11.32 -4.38 -13.38
N TYR A 241 10.08 -4.34 -12.91
CA TYR A 241 9.00 -5.14 -13.48
C TYR A 241 8.77 -4.78 -14.96
N LYS A 242 8.72 -3.49 -15.30
CA LYS A 242 8.56 -3.02 -16.68
C LYS A 242 9.69 -3.49 -17.59
N GLU A 243 10.93 -3.36 -17.14
CA GLU A 243 12.12 -3.85 -17.87
C GLU A 243 12.03 -5.35 -18.17
N ASN A 244 11.59 -6.14 -17.20
CA ASN A 244 11.48 -7.60 -17.33
C ASN A 244 10.28 -8.05 -18.19
N ASN A 245 9.19 -7.29 -18.17
CA ASN A 245 7.90 -7.74 -18.73
C ASN A 245 7.46 -6.95 -19.97
N GLY A 246 8.18 -5.89 -20.33
CA GLY A 246 7.86 -5.01 -21.45
C GLY A 246 6.67 -4.07 -21.23
N LYS A 247 5.99 -4.14 -20.07
CA LYS A 247 4.84 -3.27 -19.74
C LYS A 247 4.84 -2.84 -18.27
N PRO A 248 4.39 -1.62 -17.94
CA PRO A 248 4.35 -1.14 -16.56
C PRO A 248 3.34 -1.96 -15.72
N PRO A 249 3.57 -2.08 -14.40
CA PRO A 249 2.55 -2.59 -13.50
C PRO A 249 1.43 -1.55 -13.28
N VAL A 250 0.38 -1.99 -12.57
CA VAL A 250 -0.80 -1.18 -12.24
C VAL A 250 -0.96 -1.08 -10.72
N LEU A 251 -1.12 0.13 -10.21
CA LEU A 251 -1.50 0.43 -8.83
C LEU A 251 -2.96 0.86 -8.77
N ILE A 252 -3.82 0.03 -8.17
CA ILE A 252 -5.23 0.37 -7.93
C ILE A 252 -5.36 0.96 -6.52
N LEU A 253 -5.91 2.16 -6.44
CA LEU A 253 -6.21 2.88 -5.21
C LEU A 253 -7.73 2.95 -5.05
N ASP A 254 -8.30 2.02 -4.28
CA ASP A 254 -9.74 1.93 -4.05
C ASP A 254 -10.19 2.75 -2.85
N ASN A 255 -11.46 3.20 -2.88
CA ASN A 255 -12.10 4.00 -1.83
C ASN A 255 -11.43 5.35 -1.54
N ILE A 256 -10.85 6.01 -2.54
CA ILE A 256 -10.26 7.35 -2.38
C ILE A 256 -11.26 8.42 -1.97
N SER A 257 -12.56 8.15 -2.10
CA SER A 257 -13.62 9.04 -1.57
C SER A 257 -13.54 9.25 -0.06
N LYS A 258 -12.93 8.31 0.69
CA LYS A 258 -12.63 8.49 2.11
C LYS A 258 -11.63 9.64 2.36
N LEU A 259 -10.78 9.95 1.39
CA LEU A 259 -9.80 11.03 1.45
C LEU A 259 -10.42 12.39 1.16
N GLY A 260 -11.20 12.52 0.07
CA GLY A 260 -11.81 13.81 -0.32
C GLY A 260 -12.63 14.47 0.81
N LYS A 261 -13.22 13.66 1.72
CA LYS A 261 -13.98 14.16 2.88
C LYS A 261 -13.16 14.54 4.11
N ARG A 262 -11.95 13.99 4.28
CA ARG A 262 -11.21 14.04 5.55
C ARG A 262 -9.77 14.53 5.42
N ASN A 263 -9.18 14.37 4.25
CA ASN A 263 -7.78 14.63 3.97
C ASN A 263 -7.58 14.88 2.46
N ALA A 264 -8.08 16.04 1.99
CA ALA A 264 -8.00 16.43 0.59
C ALA A 264 -6.54 16.56 0.10
N SER A 265 -5.62 17.04 0.96
CA SER A 265 -4.20 17.14 0.61
C SER A 265 -3.57 15.78 0.31
N MET A 266 -3.97 14.71 1.01
CA MET A 266 -3.48 13.36 0.68
C MET A 266 -3.98 12.88 -0.69
N LEU A 267 -5.18 13.27 -1.12
CA LEU A 267 -5.67 12.96 -2.45
C LEU A 267 -4.85 13.70 -3.52
N GLU A 268 -4.53 14.97 -3.28
CA GLU A 268 -3.66 15.78 -4.16
C GLU A 268 -2.27 15.16 -4.28
N ASP A 269 -1.64 14.81 -3.15
CA ASP A 269 -0.33 14.16 -3.11
C ASP A 269 -0.32 12.85 -3.92
N LEU A 270 -1.37 12.03 -3.80
CA LEU A 270 -1.48 10.78 -4.55
C LEU A 270 -1.68 11.03 -6.05
N GLN A 271 -2.38 12.10 -6.43
CA GLN A 271 -2.55 12.49 -7.82
C GLN A 271 -1.23 12.99 -8.42
N ASP A 272 -0.42 13.72 -7.66
CA ASP A 272 0.92 14.15 -8.08
C ASP A 272 1.86 12.96 -8.28
N VAL A 273 1.79 11.95 -7.40
CA VAL A 273 2.50 10.69 -7.59
C VAL A 273 2.03 9.96 -8.85
N ALA A 274 0.72 9.92 -9.11
CA ALA A 274 0.18 9.32 -10.33
C ALA A 274 0.67 10.03 -11.60
N LYS A 275 0.72 11.37 -11.59
CA LYS A 275 1.30 12.17 -12.68
C LYS A 275 2.78 11.82 -12.88
N LEU A 276 3.57 11.77 -11.81
CA LEU A 276 4.99 11.43 -11.88
C LEU A 276 5.21 10.05 -12.52
N TYR A 277 4.44 9.05 -12.10
CA TYR A 277 4.53 7.70 -12.65
C TYR A 277 4.09 7.62 -14.11
N ALA A 278 3.06 8.39 -14.49
CA ALA A 278 2.61 8.52 -15.86
C ALA A 278 3.68 9.19 -16.77
N ASP A 279 4.30 10.28 -16.31
CA ASP A 279 5.38 10.98 -17.04
C ASP A 279 6.59 10.06 -17.28
N GLN A 280 6.94 9.26 -16.28
CA GLN A 280 8.03 8.30 -16.35
C GLN A 280 7.63 6.99 -17.06
N LYS A 281 6.33 6.80 -17.34
CA LYS A 281 5.75 5.54 -17.82
C LYS A 281 6.13 4.34 -16.93
N SER A 282 6.31 4.56 -15.62
CA SER A 282 6.85 3.57 -14.69
C SER A 282 5.76 2.70 -14.06
N CYS A 283 4.54 3.25 -13.89
CA CYS A 283 3.38 2.57 -13.33
C CYS A 283 2.10 3.25 -13.85
N VAL A 284 1.03 2.47 -14.03
CA VAL A 284 -0.32 3.00 -14.29
C VAL A 284 -1.09 3.05 -12.98
N VAL A 285 -1.57 4.22 -12.59
CA VAL A 285 -2.40 4.38 -11.38
C VAL A 285 -3.88 4.35 -11.77
N VAL A 286 -4.70 3.64 -10.99
CA VAL A 286 -6.16 3.57 -11.17
C VAL A 286 -6.83 4.00 -9.88
N PHE A 287 -7.52 5.13 -9.91
CA PHE A 287 -8.28 5.67 -8.80
C PHE A 287 -9.72 5.17 -8.82
N VAL A 288 -10.21 4.56 -7.74
CA VAL A 288 -11.61 4.12 -7.64
C VAL A 288 -12.35 4.94 -6.59
N SER A 289 -13.36 5.70 -7.03
CA SER A 289 -14.14 6.59 -6.17
C SER A 289 -15.63 6.25 -6.23
N SER A 290 -16.28 6.24 -5.06
CA SER A 290 -17.74 6.17 -4.93
C SER A 290 -18.44 7.53 -4.88
N GLU A 291 -17.66 8.61 -4.89
CA GLU A 291 -18.19 9.95 -4.68
C GLU A 291 -17.99 10.83 -5.89
N VAL A 292 -19.05 11.61 -6.12
CA VAL A 292 -19.16 12.59 -7.20
C VAL A 292 -18.16 13.74 -7.02
N THR A 293 -17.75 14.00 -5.78
CA THR A 293 -16.91 15.15 -5.42
C THR A 293 -15.44 14.96 -5.75
N VAL A 294 -14.97 13.71 -5.90
CA VAL A 294 -13.55 13.42 -6.08
C VAL A 294 -13.03 13.84 -7.45
N PRO A 295 -13.67 13.50 -8.58
CA PRO A 295 -13.20 13.93 -9.90
C PRO A 295 -13.17 15.47 -10.06
N PRO A 296 -14.18 16.25 -9.62
CA PRO A 296 -14.09 17.71 -9.61
C PRO A 296 -12.89 18.24 -8.81
N ILE A 297 -12.63 17.74 -7.60
CA ILE A 297 -11.46 18.14 -6.79
C ILE A 297 -10.16 17.85 -7.56
N MET A 298 -10.04 16.64 -8.13
CA MET A 298 -8.87 16.24 -8.91
C MET A 298 -8.70 17.06 -10.20
N SER A 299 -9.79 17.49 -10.83
CA SER A 299 -9.76 18.26 -12.08
C SER A 299 -9.20 19.67 -11.92
N GLN A 300 -9.22 20.22 -10.70
CA GLN A 300 -8.65 21.52 -10.38
C GLN A 300 -7.12 21.50 -10.31
N GLN A 301 -6.52 20.31 -10.24
CA GLN A 301 -5.07 20.14 -10.10
C GLN A 301 -4.38 20.07 -11.46
N SER A 302 -3.16 20.60 -11.55
CA SER A 302 -2.35 20.51 -12.78
C SER A 302 -2.07 19.05 -13.20
N SER A 303 -2.11 18.14 -12.22
CA SER A 303 -1.95 16.70 -12.38
C SER A 303 -3.10 16.05 -13.13
N TRP A 304 -4.25 16.73 -13.29
CA TRP A 304 -5.34 16.29 -14.17
C TRP A 304 -4.94 16.14 -15.63
N SER A 305 -3.91 16.87 -16.09
CA SER A 305 -3.38 16.74 -17.46
C SER A 305 -2.89 15.32 -17.83
N ARG A 306 -2.65 14.47 -16.84
CA ARG A 306 -2.30 13.04 -17.01
C ARG A 306 -3.43 12.08 -16.68
N ALA A 307 -4.61 12.59 -16.31
CA ALA A 307 -5.80 11.75 -16.23
C ALA A 307 -6.20 11.32 -17.64
N ASP A 308 -6.66 10.08 -17.76
CA ASP A 308 -7.44 9.69 -18.93
C ASP A 308 -8.71 10.55 -19.02
N GLN A 309 -9.06 10.96 -20.24
CA GLN A 309 -10.19 11.87 -20.50
C GLN A 309 -11.54 11.18 -20.28
N GLU A 310 -11.60 9.85 -20.40
CA GLU A 310 -12.82 9.06 -20.31
C GLU A 310 -12.76 8.13 -19.09
N PRO A 311 -13.30 8.54 -17.94
CA PRO A 311 -13.33 7.68 -16.78
C PRO A 311 -14.33 6.53 -16.98
N ILE A 312 -13.99 5.38 -16.42
CA ILE A 312 -14.87 4.21 -16.46
C ILE A 312 -16.00 4.39 -15.45
N VAL A 313 -17.25 4.40 -15.92
CA VAL A 313 -18.44 4.58 -15.09
C VAL A 313 -19.11 3.24 -14.82
N ILE A 314 -19.00 2.76 -13.58
CA ILE A 314 -19.66 1.54 -13.13
C ILE A 314 -21.05 1.88 -12.59
N GLY A 315 -22.03 1.69 -13.46
CA GLY A 315 -23.45 1.86 -13.17
C GLY A 315 -24.10 0.65 -12.48
N ASP A 316 -25.42 0.74 -12.37
CA ASP A 316 -26.29 -0.32 -11.87
C ASP A 316 -26.21 -1.59 -12.71
N LEU A 317 -26.65 -2.70 -12.11
CA LEU A 317 -26.83 -3.95 -12.84
C LEU A 317 -27.92 -3.79 -13.89
N THR A 318 -27.74 -4.46 -15.02
CA THR A 318 -28.80 -4.62 -16.02
C THR A 318 -29.94 -5.48 -15.45
N ASN A 319 -31.14 -5.39 -16.01
CA ASN A 319 -32.27 -6.23 -15.59
C ASN A 319 -31.92 -7.74 -15.61
N LYS A 320 -31.12 -8.17 -16.60
CA LYS A 320 -30.65 -9.56 -16.70
C LYS A 320 -29.69 -9.93 -15.56
N GLU A 321 -28.72 -9.07 -15.25
CA GLU A 321 -27.79 -9.28 -14.14
C GLU A 321 -28.53 -9.26 -12.79
N SER A 322 -29.47 -8.33 -12.59
CA SER A 322 -30.29 -8.23 -11.39
C SER A 322 -31.19 -9.46 -11.21
N PHE A 323 -31.81 -9.94 -12.28
CA PHE A 323 -32.62 -11.16 -12.25
C PHE A 323 -31.76 -12.38 -11.90
N THR A 324 -30.60 -12.51 -12.54
CA THR A 324 -29.64 -13.58 -12.24
C THR A 324 -29.22 -13.54 -10.77
N TYR A 325 -28.97 -12.35 -10.23
CA TYR A 325 -28.64 -12.19 -8.82
C TYR A 325 -29.77 -12.62 -7.88
N LEU A 326 -30.97 -12.05 -8.03
CA LEU A 326 -32.07 -12.34 -7.11
C LEU A 326 -32.57 -13.78 -7.24
N HIS A 327 -32.79 -14.25 -8.48
CA HIS A 327 -33.39 -15.55 -8.73
C HIS A 327 -32.37 -16.67 -8.61
N SER A 328 -31.27 -16.59 -9.38
CA SER A 328 -30.30 -17.69 -9.45
C SER A 328 -29.31 -17.72 -8.29
N LYS A 329 -28.93 -16.57 -7.70
CA LYS A 329 -27.97 -16.54 -6.58
C LYS A 329 -28.64 -16.50 -5.20
N LEU A 330 -29.70 -15.72 -5.05
CA LEU A 330 -30.43 -15.63 -3.77
C LEU A 330 -31.59 -16.63 -3.65
N GLY A 331 -31.98 -17.30 -4.73
CA GLY A 331 -33.05 -18.32 -4.70
C GLY A 331 -34.46 -17.72 -4.56
N ILE A 332 -34.64 -16.44 -4.87
CA ILE A 332 -35.93 -15.76 -4.74
C ILE A 332 -36.84 -16.18 -5.89
N GLU A 333 -38.13 -16.41 -5.61
CA GLU A 333 -39.14 -16.73 -6.62
C GLU A 333 -39.13 -15.70 -7.76
N GLU A 334 -39.19 -16.16 -9.02
CA GLU A 334 -39.14 -15.32 -10.23
C GLU A 334 -40.09 -14.13 -10.17
N LYS A 335 -41.35 -14.34 -9.73
CA LYS A 335 -42.34 -13.29 -9.61
C LYS A 335 -41.89 -12.18 -8.65
N VAL A 336 -41.42 -12.57 -7.47
CA VAL A 336 -40.94 -11.64 -6.43
C VAL A 336 -39.65 -10.95 -6.87
N ALA A 337 -38.75 -11.67 -7.54
CA ALA A 337 -37.52 -11.11 -8.10
C ALA A 337 -37.83 -10.00 -9.12
N ASN A 338 -38.77 -10.23 -10.03
CA ASN A 338 -39.21 -9.23 -10.99
C ASN A 338 -39.85 -8.01 -10.33
N GLN A 339 -40.67 -8.21 -9.28
CA GLN A 339 -41.24 -7.11 -8.50
C GLN A 339 -40.16 -6.27 -7.80
N LEU A 340 -39.14 -6.91 -7.23
CA LEU A 340 -38.00 -6.22 -6.62
C LEU A 340 -37.19 -5.42 -7.64
N ILE A 341 -36.96 -5.95 -8.85
CA ILE A 341 -36.26 -5.23 -9.92
C ILE A 341 -37.06 -4.01 -10.37
N GLN A 342 -38.37 -4.13 -10.52
CA GLN A 342 -39.23 -3.00 -10.88
C GLN A 342 -39.20 -1.88 -9.82
N LEU A 343 -39.15 -2.26 -8.54
CA LEU A 343 -39.10 -1.31 -7.42
C LEU A 343 -37.71 -0.70 -7.24
N LEU A 344 -36.65 -1.50 -7.25
CA LEU A 344 -35.31 -1.11 -6.81
C LEU A 344 -34.35 -0.78 -7.97
N GLY A 345 -34.68 -1.24 -9.18
CA GLY A 345 -33.76 -1.21 -10.31
C GLY A 345 -32.56 -2.14 -10.11
N GLY A 346 -31.39 -1.74 -10.61
CA GLY A 346 -30.19 -2.57 -10.62
C GLY A 346 -29.18 -2.32 -9.50
N ARG A 347 -29.52 -1.54 -8.47
CA ARG A 347 -28.59 -1.20 -7.39
C ARG A 347 -28.26 -2.42 -6.53
N ILE A 348 -27.11 -3.05 -6.78
CA ILE A 348 -26.77 -4.35 -6.14
C ILE A 348 -26.79 -4.31 -4.61
N ARG A 349 -26.40 -3.20 -3.98
CA ARG A 349 -26.51 -3.05 -2.52
C ARG A 349 -27.95 -3.16 -2.04
N ASP A 350 -28.89 -2.55 -2.75
CA ASP A 350 -30.30 -2.53 -2.38
C ASP A 350 -30.93 -3.89 -2.70
N LEU A 351 -30.62 -4.45 -3.88
CA LEU A 351 -31.00 -5.82 -4.24
C LEU A 351 -30.56 -6.84 -3.21
N LYS A 352 -29.32 -6.74 -2.71
CA LYS A 352 -28.82 -7.58 -1.61
C LYS A 352 -29.61 -7.34 -0.34
N THR A 353 -29.74 -6.08 0.09
CA THR A 353 -30.37 -5.72 1.36
C THR A 353 -31.82 -6.19 1.45
N TYR A 354 -32.59 -5.98 0.38
CA TYR A 354 -34.01 -6.31 0.34
C TYR A 354 -34.26 -7.76 -0.11
N GLY A 355 -33.39 -8.34 -0.94
CA GLY A 355 -33.40 -9.78 -1.21
C GLY A 355 -33.13 -10.62 0.04
N ASP A 356 -32.16 -10.22 0.86
CA ASP A 356 -31.86 -10.86 2.14
C ASP A 356 -33.06 -10.82 3.12
N ARG A 357 -33.98 -9.85 2.97
CA ARG A 357 -35.22 -9.75 3.76
C ARG A 357 -36.30 -10.71 3.27
N ILE A 358 -36.49 -10.81 1.95
CA ILE A 358 -37.38 -11.83 1.37
C ILE A 358 -36.96 -13.23 1.82
N ASN A 359 -35.66 -13.53 1.79
CA ASN A 359 -35.13 -14.81 2.26
C ASN A 359 -35.32 -15.06 3.76
N LYS A 360 -35.60 -14.02 4.56
CA LYS A 360 -35.97 -14.13 5.98
C LYS A 360 -37.46 -14.30 6.20
N GLY A 361 -38.26 -14.36 5.14
CA GLY A 361 -39.71 -14.56 5.18
C GLY A 361 -40.54 -13.28 5.11
N GLU A 362 -39.92 -12.11 4.90
CA GLU A 362 -40.69 -10.88 4.64
C GLU A 362 -41.36 -10.96 3.25
N THR A 363 -42.60 -10.48 3.16
CA THR A 363 -43.32 -10.37 1.89
C THR A 363 -42.82 -9.17 1.06
N PHE A 364 -43.06 -9.20 -0.25
CA PHE A 364 -42.74 -8.06 -1.12
C PHE A 364 -43.38 -6.75 -0.64
N GLU A 365 -44.64 -6.78 -0.18
CA GLU A 365 -45.32 -5.57 0.29
C GLU A 365 -44.74 -5.02 1.60
N GLU A 366 -44.26 -5.87 2.49
CA GLU A 366 -43.53 -5.43 3.69
C GLU A 366 -42.21 -4.77 3.33
N VAL A 367 -41.44 -5.41 2.44
CA VAL A 367 -40.19 -4.85 1.91
C VAL A 367 -40.44 -3.50 1.23
N ARG A 368 -41.46 -3.39 0.38
CA ARG A 368 -41.84 -2.15 -0.30
C ARG A 368 -42.17 -1.02 0.67
N LYS A 369 -42.93 -1.31 1.74
CA LYS A 369 -43.21 -0.34 2.82
C LYS A 369 -41.93 0.13 3.51
N ILE A 370 -40.97 -0.76 3.73
CA ILE A 370 -39.67 -0.42 4.33
C ILE A 370 -38.87 0.50 3.40
N VAL A 371 -38.79 0.17 2.11
CA VAL A 371 -38.13 0.99 1.08
C VAL A 371 -38.70 2.41 1.07
N PHE A 372 -40.03 2.54 1.00
CA PHE A 372 -40.70 3.84 0.98
C PHE A 372 -40.49 4.62 2.28
N ARG A 373 -40.46 3.93 3.43
CA ARG A 373 -40.11 4.56 4.71
C ARG A 373 -38.69 5.15 4.70
N THR A 374 -37.72 4.43 4.14
CA THR A 374 -36.34 4.90 3.98
C THR A 374 -36.27 6.13 3.08
N ILE A 375 -36.95 6.11 1.93
CA ILE A 375 -36.98 7.27 1.01
C ILE A 375 -37.63 8.48 1.68
N ASN A 376 -38.76 8.28 2.35
CA ASN A 376 -39.44 9.33 3.09
C ASN A 376 -38.58 9.91 4.23
N HIS A 377 -37.73 9.09 4.87
CA HIS A 377 -36.75 9.57 5.84
C HIS A 377 -35.66 10.43 5.17
N ASN A 378 -35.13 10.01 4.02
CA ASN A 378 -34.16 10.80 3.25
C ASN A 378 -34.72 12.19 2.86
N PHE A 379 -36.00 12.24 2.53
CA PHE A 379 -36.69 13.49 2.19
C PHE A 379 -36.79 14.44 3.39
N HIS A 380 -37.10 13.90 4.58
CA HIS A 380 -37.03 14.68 5.82
C HIS A 380 -35.61 15.19 6.11
N GLN A 381 -34.58 14.36 5.93
CA GLN A 381 -33.18 14.77 6.13
C GLN A 381 -32.78 15.91 5.19
N ALA A 382 -33.32 15.92 3.97
CA ALA A 382 -33.06 16.98 3.00
C ALA A 382 -33.93 18.25 3.23
N LEU A 383 -34.82 18.22 4.22
CA LEU A 383 -35.76 19.30 4.58
C LEU A 383 -36.73 19.67 3.44
N ILE A 384 -37.08 18.71 2.58
CA ILE A 384 -37.94 18.95 1.41
C ILE A 384 -39.40 18.58 1.61
N LYS A 385 -39.82 18.14 2.80
CA LYS A 385 -41.22 17.81 3.05
C LYS A 385 -42.07 19.02 3.37
N LYS A 386 -43.39 18.87 3.24
CA LYS A 386 -44.35 19.96 3.44
C LYS A 386 -44.11 20.69 4.78
N GLY A 387 -43.89 22.00 4.71
CA GLY A 387 -43.61 22.86 5.87
C GLY A 387 -42.13 22.97 6.25
N GLU A 388 -41.23 22.22 5.62
CA GLU A 388 -39.80 22.29 5.86
C GLU A 388 -39.10 23.33 4.96
N LYS A 389 -37.90 23.76 5.37
CA LYS A 389 -37.14 24.87 4.79
C LYS A 389 -36.96 24.77 3.28
N ASN A 390 -36.69 23.56 2.77
CA ASN A 390 -36.34 23.34 1.37
C ASN A 390 -37.52 22.83 0.52
N ASN A 391 -38.75 22.81 1.05
CA ASN A 391 -39.90 22.19 0.39
C ASN A 391 -40.20 22.76 -1.01
N ALA A 392 -40.26 24.08 -1.16
CA ALA A 392 -40.59 24.72 -2.43
C ALA A 392 -39.56 24.38 -3.52
N ILE A 393 -38.27 24.44 -3.15
CA ILE A 393 -37.16 24.15 -4.05
C ILE A 393 -37.12 22.65 -4.37
N GLY A 394 -37.26 21.79 -3.36
CA GLY A 394 -37.32 20.34 -3.53
C GLY A 394 -38.42 19.90 -4.50
N LYS A 395 -39.63 20.49 -4.38
CA LYS A 395 -40.73 20.24 -5.33
C LYS A 395 -40.38 20.65 -6.75
N LEU A 396 -39.75 21.81 -6.93
CA LEU A 396 -39.34 22.29 -8.26
C LEU A 396 -38.38 21.30 -8.93
N ILE A 397 -37.38 20.83 -8.17
CA ILE A 397 -36.37 19.87 -8.60
C ILE A 397 -37.01 18.52 -8.96
N ILE A 398 -37.82 17.98 -8.06
CA ILE A 398 -38.48 16.68 -8.25
C ILE A 398 -39.35 16.73 -9.50
N ARG A 399 -40.13 17.80 -9.70
CA ARG A 399 -40.95 17.96 -10.91
C ARG A 399 -40.12 18.02 -12.19
N LYS A 400 -38.97 18.69 -12.15
CA LYS A 400 -38.05 18.75 -13.29
C LYS A 400 -37.51 17.35 -13.64
N LEU A 401 -37.07 16.59 -12.64
CA LEU A 401 -36.56 15.24 -12.83
C LEU A 401 -37.65 14.24 -13.23
N MET A 402 -38.87 14.37 -12.71
CA MET A 402 -40.01 13.54 -13.16
C MET A 402 -40.38 13.80 -14.63
N LYS A 403 -40.11 15.01 -15.16
CA LYS A 403 -40.40 15.35 -16.56
C LYS A 403 -39.30 14.91 -17.53
N ASN A 404 -38.04 15.04 -17.12
CA ASN A 404 -36.89 14.89 -18.02
C ASN A 404 -36.00 13.67 -17.71
N GLU A 405 -36.30 12.93 -16.62
CA GLU A 405 -35.51 11.84 -16.00
C GLU A 405 -34.13 12.26 -15.47
N LYS A 406 -33.50 13.22 -16.12
CA LYS A 406 -32.16 13.73 -15.83
C LYS A 406 -32.07 15.23 -16.09
N THR A 407 -31.11 15.89 -15.48
CA THR A 407 -30.84 17.32 -15.68
C THR A 407 -29.36 17.60 -15.47
N ASP A 408 -28.80 18.51 -16.25
CA ASP A 408 -27.42 18.97 -16.11
C ASP A 408 -27.22 19.79 -14.82
N TYR A 409 -26.04 19.69 -14.20
CA TYR A 409 -25.72 20.37 -12.94
C TYR A 409 -25.83 21.89 -13.06
N ASP A 410 -25.37 22.50 -14.15
CA ASP A 410 -25.46 23.95 -14.32
C ASP A 410 -26.91 24.39 -14.50
N ALA A 411 -27.67 23.68 -15.33
CA ALA A 411 -29.11 23.91 -15.49
C ALA A 411 -29.87 23.76 -14.16
N PHE A 412 -29.36 22.93 -13.24
CA PHE A 412 -29.90 22.76 -11.91
C PHE A 412 -29.54 23.92 -10.98
N VAL A 413 -28.27 24.35 -10.99
CA VAL A 413 -27.82 25.51 -10.21
C VAL A 413 -28.60 26.76 -10.62
N GLU A 414 -28.83 26.96 -11.92
CA GLU A 414 -29.66 28.04 -12.44
C GLU A 414 -31.12 27.94 -11.96
N LEU A 415 -31.70 26.74 -11.97
CA LEU A 415 -33.08 26.50 -11.53
C LEU A 415 -33.30 26.85 -10.05
N VAL A 416 -32.29 26.60 -9.23
CA VAL A 416 -32.40 26.64 -7.77
C VAL A 416 -31.80 27.90 -7.17
N ASN A 417 -30.87 28.55 -7.88
CA ASN A 417 -30.12 29.72 -7.44
C ASN A 417 -29.48 29.57 -6.04
N ASN A 418 -29.14 28.34 -5.67
CA ASN A 418 -28.51 27.98 -4.41
C ASN A 418 -27.73 26.67 -4.60
N LYS A 419 -26.39 26.71 -4.52
CA LYS A 419 -25.56 25.51 -4.68
C LYS A 419 -25.59 24.58 -3.46
N GLU A 420 -25.77 25.12 -2.26
CA GLU A 420 -25.72 24.36 -1.01
C GLU A 420 -26.84 23.32 -0.93
N ILE A 421 -28.01 23.61 -1.49
CA ILE A 421 -29.14 22.66 -1.45
C ILE A 421 -28.91 21.45 -2.34
N VAL A 422 -28.11 21.57 -3.41
CA VAL A 422 -27.74 20.43 -4.25
C VAL A 422 -26.92 19.44 -3.43
N ASP A 423 -25.95 19.96 -2.69
CA ASP A 423 -25.12 19.17 -1.79
C ASP A 423 -25.97 18.53 -0.69
N VAL A 424 -26.93 19.26 -0.11
CA VAL A 424 -27.87 18.69 0.88
C VAL A 424 -28.68 17.53 0.28
N LEU A 425 -29.19 17.66 -0.94
CA LEU A 425 -29.99 16.63 -1.60
C LEU A 425 -29.18 15.38 -1.97
N ILE A 426 -27.93 15.57 -2.40
CA ILE A 426 -26.98 14.48 -2.68
C ILE A 426 -26.58 13.79 -1.36
N GLN A 427 -26.24 14.56 -0.33
CA GLN A 427 -25.86 14.05 1.00
C GLN A 427 -27.01 13.27 1.67
N ALA A 428 -28.24 13.73 1.48
CA ALA A 428 -29.44 13.08 1.99
C ALA A 428 -29.86 11.84 1.16
N ASN A 429 -29.12 11.45 0.11
CA ASN A 429 -29.46 10.35 -0.79
C ASN A 429 -30.82 10.53 -1.50
N VAL A 430 -31.20 11.77 -1.81
CA VAL A 430 -32.37 12.08 -2.65
C VAL A 430 -31.96 12.06 -4.12
N LEU A 431 -30.82 12.68 -4.43
CA LEU A 431 -30.27 12.80 -5.77
C LEU A 431 -28.94 12.08 -5.92
N SER A 432 -28.66 11.66 -7.15
CA SER A 432 -27.35 11.24 -7.60
C SER A 432 -26.86 12.22 -8.66
N CYS A 433 -25.57 12.53 -8.65
CA CYS A 433 -24.92 13.28 -9.71
C CYS A 433 -23.82 12.42 -10.34
N ASN A 434 -23.75 12.37 -11.66
CA ASN A 434 -22.64 11.75 -12.37
C ASN A 434 -21.46 12.74 -12.37
N PRO A 435 -20.28 12.36 -11.86
CA PRO A 435 -19.16 13.29 -11.69
C PRO A 435 -18.52 13.82 -12.98
N ILE A 436 -18.84 13.23 -14.13
CA ILE A 436 -18.14 13.50 -15.40
C ILE A 436 -19.08 14.21 -16.34
N SER A 437 -20.27 13.65 -16.52
CA SER A 437 -21.28 14.26 -17.36
C SER A 437 -22.03 15.37 -16.63
N GLU A 438 -21.78 15.55 -15.32
CA GLU A 438 -22.48 16.48 -14.44
C GLU A 438 -24.00 16.31 -14.49
N ILE A 439 -24.47 15.10 -14.77
CA ILE A 439 -25.89 14.78 -14.90
C ILE A 439 -26.45 14.41 -13.52
N ILE A 440 -27.45 15.15 -13.08
CA ILE A 440 -28.26 14.90 -11.90
C ILE A 440 -29.45 14.00 -12.25
N THR A 441 -29.68 12.99 -11.42
CA THR A 441 -30.78 12.03 -11.48
C THR A 441 -31.32 11.76 -10.07
N PHE A 442 -32.41 11.01 -9.95
CA PHE A 442 -32.77 10.44 -8.66
C PHE A 442 -31.70 9.46 -8.16
N GLN A 443 -31.53 9.38 -6.84
CA GLN A 443 -30.53 8.50 -6.26
C GLN A 443 -30.75 7.01 -6.60
N SER A 444 -32.00 6.61 -6.78
CA SER A 444 -32.38 5.23 -7.06
C SER A 444 -33.72 5.16 -7.80
N ARG A 445 -33.95 4.04 -8.50
CA ARG A 445 -35.25 3.73 -9.11
C ARG A 445 -36.38 3.70 -8.08
N ALA A 446 -36.10 3.28 -6.86
CA ALA A 446 -37.10 3.26 -5.79
C ALA A 446 -37.60 4.68 -5.45
N THR A 447 -36.73 5.69 -5.53
CA THR A 447 -37.10 7.09 -5.36
C THR A 447 -38.04 7.55 -6.48
N GLU A 448 -37.78 7.17 -7.72
CA GLU A 448 -38.67 7.48 -8.87
C GLU A 448 -40.05 6.84 -8.71
N VAL A 449 -40.11 5.56 -8.34
CA VAL A 449 -41.37 4.83 -8.11
C VAL A 449 -42.15 5.51 -6.99
N PHE A 450 -41.49 5.83 -5.87
CA PHE A 450 -42.11 6.53 -4.75
C PHE A 450 -42.67 7.91 -5.16
N MET A 451 -41.96 8.66 -6.01
CA MET A 451 -42.43 9.95 -6.53
C MET A 451 -43.58 9.82 -7.53
N GLY A 452 -43.60 8.77 -8.34
CA GLY A 452 -44.73 8.48 -9.22
C GLY A 452 -46.02 8.19 -8.47
N GLU A 453 -45.93 7.60 -7.28
CA GLU A 453 -47.07 7.28 -6.42
C GLU A 453 -47.49 8.43 -5.48
N HIS A 454 -46.58 9.39 -5.25
CA HIS A 454 -46.81 10.52 -4.36
C HIS A 454 -46.45 11.86 -5.03
N PRO A 455 -47.15 12.26 -6.11
CA PRO A 455 -46.82 13.48 -6.87
C PRO A 455 -47.02 14.78 -6.07
N ASP A 456 -47.79 14.73 -4.99
CA ASP A 456 -48.17 15.90 -4.18
C ASP A 456 -47.19 16.23 -3.03
N LEU A 457 -46.18 15.39 -2.81
CA LEU A 457 -45.20 15.52 -1.72
C LEU A 457 -44.39 16.81 -1.80
#